data_AF-B9WIS6-F1
#
_entry.id   AF-B9WIS6-F1
#
_cell.length_a   1.000
_cell.length_b   1.000
_cell.length_c   1.000
_cell.angle_alpha   90.00
_cell.angle_beta   90.00
_cell.angle_gamma   90.00
#
_symmetry.space_group_name_H-M   'P 1'
#
loop_
_entity.id
_entity.type
_entity.pdbx_description
1 polymer ?
#
loop_
_entity_poly.entity_id
_entity_poly.type
_entity_poly.pdbx_seq_one_letter_code
_entity_poly.pdbx_strand_id
1 'polypeptide(L)'
;MDSVEVDQINNIEREIDEIKADIALIEKDLTSSQLQKQQLQEEIEVLVLEQQKQMQDKTKESPIPDAADEMDIEIPEIIKHNYFDPSIQKYFQHPTPPQSNQLPSHENALPTIVSSQLKPINDLELKENVLYENIFRMFGVTAFPINQYLFKNNNDPNEQILGLRFDLYSNFTKCFQQPHYCILRKLSFEKNETIFYNWIVYKHTLPSYIPIDEYSKILNESNNDNNSNNLFKFAESIQLTLTKTQYKLDKFNQLLRFNKNQFGLDKDEAIFINLDCDLSGQRILLNLSHNSKTQIKKTQMMGLELICSNDLIEVIHFTNFPNTINSNQLLICQAILQNSKINDLIKNFRKVIQILVKYKVIE
;
A
#
# COMPACT_ATOMS: atom_id res chain seq x y z
N MET A 1 -28.16 -56.97 1.71
CA MET A 1 -27.09 -55.96 1.66
C MET A 1 -27.46 -55.07 0.51
N ASP A 2 -27.98 -53.90 0.87
CA ASP A 2 -28.74 -53.03 -0.01
C ASP A 2 -27.78 -52.26 -0.92
N SER A 3 -28.16 -52.06 -2.19
CA SER A 3 -27.31 -51.42 -3.22
C SER A 3 -26.79 -50.04 -2.80
N VAL A 4 -27.49 -49.37 -1.88
CA VAL A 4 -27.13 -48.05 -1.35
C VAL A 4 -25.89 -48.10 -0.43
N GLU A 5 -25.67 -49.20 0.30
CA GLU A 5 -24.48 -49.34 1.15
C GLU A 5 -23.22 -49.59 0.33
N VAL A 6 -23.34 -50.31 -0.79
CA VAL A 6 -22.22 -50.60 -1.70
C VAL A 6 -21.74 -49.33 -2.41
N ASP A 7 -22.68 -48.47 -2.83
CA ASP A 7 -22.34 -47.20 -3.49
C ASP A 7 -21.66 -46.20 -2.53
N GLN A 8 -22.04 -46.21 -1.24
CA GLN A 8 -21.39 -45.39 -0.22
C GLN A 8 -19.98 -45.87 0.08
N ILE A 9 -19.77 -47.19 0.16
CA ILE A 9 -18.44 -47.78 0.37
C ILE A 9 -17.52 -47.43 -0.81
N ASN A 10 -17.99 -47.58 -2.05
CA ASN A 10 -17.21 -47.23 -3.24
C ASN A 10 -16.83 -45.74 -3.29
N ASN A 11 -17.71 -44.86 -2.81
CA ASN A 11 -17.43 -43.42 -2.79
C ASN A 11 -16.39 -43.04 -1.73
N ILE A 12 -16.44 -43.70 -0.56
CA ILE A 12 -15.45 -43.53 0.51
C ILE A 12 -14.08 -44.10 0.08
N GLU A 13 -14.05 -45.24 -0.61
CA GLU A 13 -12.81 -45.81 -1.14
C GLU A 13 -12.13 -44.86 -2.13
N ARG A 14 -12.92 -44.20 -3.00
CA ARG A 14 -12.41 -43.17 -3.90
C ARG A 14 -11.84 -41.96 -3.17
N GLU A 15 -12.53 -41.45 -2.15
CA GLU A 15 -12.04 -40.33 -1.34
C GLU A 15 -10.73 -40.69 -0.59
N ILE A 16 -10.61 -41.93 -0.12
CA ILE A 16 -9.39 -42.42 0.52
C ILE A 16 -8.21 -42.44 -0.47
N ASP A 17 -8.45 -42.86 -1.71
CA ASP A 17 -7.41 -42.90 -2.74
C ASP A 17 -6.99 -41.51 -3.22
N GLU A 18 -7.93 -40.56 -3.29
CA GLU A 18 -7.63 -39.14 -3.55
C GLU A 18 -6.77 -38.53 -2.44
N ILE A 19 -7.13 -38.76 -1.17
CA ILE A 19 -6.36 -38.28 -0.01
C ILE A 19 -4.96 -38.89 0.02
N LYS A 20 -4.80 -40.18 -0.33
CA LYS A 20 -3.47 -40.81 -0.43
C LYS A 20 -2.61 -40.19 -1.52
N ALA A 21 -3.22 -39.82 -2.66
CA ALA A 21 -2.50 -39.15 -3.73
C ALA A 21 -2.01 -37.75 -3.30
N ASP A 22 -2.84 -37.01 -2.56
CA ASP A 22 -2.48 -35.70 -2.02
C ASP A 22 -1.36 -35.79 -0.98
N ILE A 23 -1.39 -36.79 -0.10
CA ILE A 23 -0.31 -37.04 0.87
C ILE A 23 1.01 -37.31 0.15
N ALA A 24 0.99 -38.14 -0.90
CA ALA A 24 2.19 -38.44 -1.68
C ALA A 24 2.77 -37.20 -2.39
N LEU A 25 1.92 -36.29 -2.86
CA LEU A 25 2.34 -35.00 -3.42
C LEU A 25 2.97 -34.10 -2.35
N ILE A 26 2.36 -34.01 -1.17
CA ILE A 26 2.88 -33.20 -0.07
C ILE A 26 4.22 -33.74 0.44
N GLU A 27 4.40 -35.06 0.53
CA GLU A 27 5.68 -35.67 0.91
C GLU A 27 6.80 -35.37 -0.11
N LYS A 28 6.47 -35.36 -1.40
CA LYS A 28 7.39 -34.96 -2.47
C LYS A 28 7.79 -33.48 -2.36
N ASP A 29 6.84 -32.61 -2.06
CA ASP A 29 7.11 -31.18 -1.89
C ASP A 29 7.94 -30.92 -0.61
N LEU A 30 7.65 -31.64 0.48
CA LEU A 30 8.41 -31.58 1.73
C LEU A 30 9.87 -32.00 1.52
N THR A 31 10.10 -33.10 0.81
CA THR A 31 11.47 -33.59 0.52
C THR A 31 12.23 -32.63 -0.39
N SER A 32 11.57 -32.05 -1.40
CA SER A 32 12.19 -31.01 -2.24
C SER A 32 12.56 -29.75 -1.45
N SER A 33 11.69 -29.32 -0.53
CA SER A 33 11.93 -28.16 0.34
C SER A 33 13.05 -28.42 1.35
N GLN A 34 13.14 -29.63 1.90
CA GLN A 34 14.23 -30.04 2.77
C GLN A 34 15.58 -30.05 2.05
N LEU A 35 15.60 -30.51 0.79
CA LEU A 35 16.80 -30.48 -0.04
C LEU A 35 17.23 -29.03 -0.33
N GLN A 36 16.30 -28.15 -0.68
CA GLN A 36 16.60 -26.75 -0.92
C GLN A 36 17.14 -26.05 0.35
N LYS A 37 16.60 -26.39 1.52
CA LYS A 37 17.11 -25.90 2.80
C LYS A 37 18.56 -26.36 3.06
N GLN A 38 18.89 -27.62 2.77
CA GLN A 38 20.26 -28.12 2.92
C GLN A 38 21.23 -27.39 1.98
N GLN A 39 20.85 -27.19 0.71
CA GLN A 39 21.67 -26.46 -0.25
C GLN A 39 21.96 -25.01 0.20
N LEU A 40 20.94 -24.31 0.70
CA LEU A 40 21.12 -22.95 1.23
C LEU A 40 21.98 -22.92 2.50
N GLN A 41 21.90 -23.94 3.35
CA GLN A 41 22.77 -24.05 4.53
C GLN A 41 24.23 -24.25 4.14
N GLU A 42 24.51 -25.11 3.15
CA GLU A 42 25.86 -25.30 2.61
C GLU A 42 26.39 -24.01 1.96
N GLU A 43 25.55 -23.28 1.22
CA GLU A 43 25.93 -22.01 0.59
C GLU A 43 26.25 -20.91 1.64
N ILE A 44 25.47 -20.84 2.72
CA ILE A 44 25.76 -19.94 3.85
C ILE A 44 27.09 -20.30 4.52
N GLU A 45 27.37 -21.59 4.71
CA GLU A 45 28.61 -22.05 5.35
C GLU A 45 29.84 -21.71 4.49
N VAL A 46 29.73 -21.86 3.17
CA VAL A 46 30.77 -21.44 2.22
C VAL A 46 31.01 -19.92 2.27
N LEU A 47 29.95 -19.12 2.26
CA LEU A 47 30.06 -17.65 2.32
C LEU A 47 30.69 -17.17 3.64
N VAL A 48 30.38 -17.81 4.77
CA VAL A 48 31.01 -17.51 6.06
C VAL A 48 32.50 -17.85 6.03
N LEU A 49 32.89 -18.98 5.42
CA LEU A 49 34.29 -19.38 5.25
C LEU A 49 35.07 -18.43 4.32
N GLU A 50 34.45 -17.95 3.24
CA GLU A 50 35.05 -16.95 2.35
C GLU A 50 35.24 -15.61 3.05
N GLN A 51 34.27 -15.18 3.86
CA GLN A 51 34.37 -13.94 4.62
C GLN A 51 35.47 -14.02 5.69
N GLN A 52 35.64 -15.17 6.35
CA GLN A 52 36.75 -15.41 7.29
C GLN A 52 38.12 -15.41 6.61
N LYS A 53 38.23 -15.96 5.39
CA LYS A 53 39.48 -15.91 4.59
C LYS A 53 39.83 -14.48 4.17
N GLN A 54 38.84 -13.68 3.75
CA GLN A 54 39.07 -12.27 3.41
C GLN A 54 39.51 -11.41 4.61
N MET A 55 39.15 -11.80 5.84
CA MET A 55 39.64 -11.15 7.05
C MET A 55 41.07 -11.56 7.44
N GLN A 56 41.55 -12.74 7.02
CA GLN A 56 42.93 -13.21 7.29
C GLN A 56 43.97 -12.69 6.28
N ASP A 57 43.57 -12.36 5.04
CA ASP A 57 44.50 -11.81 4.04
C ASP A 57 44.83 -10.32 4.22
N LYS A 58 44.14 -9.61 5.12
CA LYS A 58 44.39 -8.18 5.43
C LYS A 58 45.42 -7.94 6.54
N THR A 59 46.06 -8.97 7.10
CA THR A 59 46.95 -8.85 8.29
C THR A 59 48.47 -8.86 8.02
N LYS A 60 48.93 -8.50 6.81
CA LYS A 60 50.37 -8.26 6.54
C LYS A 60 50.65 -7.03 5.68
N GLU A 61 50.62 -5.84 6.31
CA GLU A 61 51.57 -4.72 6.12
C GLU A 61 51.20 -3.57 7.09
N SER A 62 52.18 -3.10 7.88
CA SER A 62 52.08 -2.10 8.97
C SER A 62 52.30 -0.65 8.45
N PRO A 63 52.32 0.45 9.26
CA PRO A 63 52.02 0.63 10.70
C PRO A 63 51.09 1.83 11.06
N ILE A 64 50.72 1.86 12.34
CA ILE A 64 49.82 2.76 13.10
C ILE A 64 50.46 4.15 13.36
N PRO A 65 49.66 5.22 13.57
CA PRO A 65 49.85 6.07 14.74
C PRO A 65 48.56 6.30 15.57
N ASP A 66 48.68 5.95 16.85
CA ASP A 66 48.11 6.47 18.09
C ASP A 66 46.65 6.94 18.19
N ALA A 67 45.90 6.10 18.92
CA ALA A 67 45.10 6.39 20.11
C ALA A 67 43.84 7.27 20.04
N ALA A 68 42.76 6.63 20.55
CA ALA A 68 41.54 7.13 21.18
C ALA A 68 40.24 6.94 20.37
N ASP A 69 39.35 6.19 21.02
CA ASP A 69 37.93 5.94 20.78
C ASP A 69 37.54 4.98 19.64
N GLU A 70 37.66 3.69 19.95
CA GLU A 70 36.71 2.67 19.49
C GLU A 70 35.29 3.16 19.82
N MET A 71 34.57 3.70 18.82
CA MET A 71 33.12 3.81 18.93
C MET A 71 32.56 2.39 18.88
N ASP A 72 32.28 1.83 20.05
CA ASP A 72 31.29 0.78 20.21
C ASP A 72 30.06 1.19 19.41
N ILE A 73 29.81 0.47 18.31
CA ILE A 73 28.52 0.58 17.60
C ILE A 73 27.52 -0.15 18.50
N GLU A 74 27.07 0.52 19.55
CA GLU A 74 25.88 0.13 20.31
C GLU A 74 24.70 0.18 19.33
N ILE A 75 24.37 -1.00 18.79
CA ILE A 75 23.09 -1.23 18.13
C ILE A 75 22.03 -0.97 19.21
N PRO A 76 21.18 0.06 19.10
CA PRO A 76 20.18 0.33 20.13
C PRO A 76 19.27 -0.89 20.29
N GLU A 77 19.00 -1.30 21.53
CA GLU A 77 18.01 -2.35 21.78
C GLU A 77 16.68 -1.99 21.10
N ILE A 78 16.07 -2.98 20.43
CA ILE A 78 14.71 -2.86 19.90
C ILE A 78 13.78 -2.42 21.04
N ILE A 79 13.10 -1.30 20.85
CA ILE A 79 12.20 -0.70 21.84
C ILE A 79 11.14 -1.73 22.23
N LYS A 80 11.25 -2.28 23.44
CA LYS A 80 10.26 -3.16 24.06
C LYS A 80 9.07 -2.32 24.52
N HIS A 81 7.87 -2.91 24.62
CA HIS A 81 6.66 -2.29 25.17
C HIS A 81 6.80 -1.76 26.63
N ASN A 82 7.97 -1.91 27.26
CA ASN A 82 8.26 -1.38 28.59
C ASN A 82 8.83 0.06 28.58
N TYR A 83 8.98 0.69 27.41
CA TYR A 83 9.48 2.08 27.27
C TYR A 83 8.38 3.11 26.98
N PHE A 84 7.12 2.82 27.31
CA PHE A 84 6.08 3.84 27.27
C PHE A 84 6.37 4.95 28.29
N ASP A 85 6.03 6.18 27.92
CA ASP A 85 6.01 7.33 28.84
C ASP A 85 5.15 6.98 30.07
N PRO A 86 5.67 7.18 31.31
CA PRO A 86 4.90 6.95 32.54
C PRO A 86 3.55 7.67 32.57
N SER A 87 3.37 8.76 31.83
CA SER A 87 2.15 9.56 31.77
C SER A 87 0.95 8.84 31.13
N ILE A 88 1.20 7.89 30.21
CA ILE A 88 0.17 7.14 29.49
C ILE A 88 -0.04 5.73 30.05
N GLN A 89 0.84 5.26 30.94
CA GLN A 89 0.82 3.93 31.54
C GLN A 89 -0.52 3.60 32.23
N LYS A 90 -1.17 4.60 32.82
CA LYS A 90 -2.47 4.46 33.51
C LYS A 90 -3.65 4.06 32.61
N TYR A 91 -3.52 4.20 31.29
CA TYR A 91 -4.59 3.85 30.35
C TYR A 91 -4.49 2.39 29.87
N PHE A 92 -3.39 1.69 30.17
CA PHE A 92 -3.10 0.34 29.67
C PHE A 92 -2.95 -0.71 30.79
N GLN A 93 -3.05 -0.30 32.06
CA GLN A 93 -3.09 -1.23 33.19
C GLN A 93 -4.52 -1.74 33.39
N HIS A 94 -4.77 -2.98 32.98
CA HIS A 94 -5.95 -3.71 33.42
C HIS A 94 -5.84 -4.03 34.93
N PRO A 95 -6.93 -3.91 35.71
CA PRO A 95 -6.90 -4.18 37.14
C PRO A 95 -6.83 -5.70 37.38
N THR A 96 -5.70 -6.18 37.89
CA THR A 96 -5.57 -7.52 38.49
C THR A 96 -5.09 -7.45 39.95
N PRO A 97 -5.57 -8.37 40.81
CA PRO A 97 -5.48 -8.29 42.27
C PRO A 97 -4.07 -8.63 42.82
N PRO A 98 -3.80 -8.37 44.11
CA PRO A 98 -2.44 -8.15 44.61
C PRO A 98 -1.76 -9.44 45.12
N GLN A 99 -0.59 -9.78 44.56
CA GLN A 99 0.46 -10.63 45.16
C GLN A 99 1.77 -10.34 44.40
N SER A 100 2.99 -10.30 44.93
CA SER A 100 3.56 -10.25 46.28
C SER A 100 5.04 -9.90 46.09
N ASN A 101 5.64 -9.23 47.07
CA ASN A 101 7.04 -8.81 47.14
C ASN A 101 8.07 -9.88 46.73
N GLN A 102 9.13 -9.49 46.00
CA GLN A 102 10.53 -9.74 46.38
C GLN A 102 11.55 -8.96 45.52
N LEU A 103 12.53 -8.39 46.23
CA LEU A 103 13.69 -7.59 45.80
C LEU A 103 14.95 -8.50 45.71
N PRO A 104 16.13 -8.00 45.27
CA PRO A 104 16.95 -8.64 44.25
C PRO A 104 18.24 -9.26 44.81
N SER A 105 18.88 -10.12 44.02
CA SER A 105 20.28 -10.52 44.22
C SER A 105 21.08 -10.33 42.94
N HIS A 106 22.05 -9.41 43.04
CA HIS A 106 23.21 -9.30 42.18
C HIS A 106 24.09 -10.54 42.34
N GLU A 107 24.66 -11.06 41.26
CA GLU A 107 26.01 -11.63 41.30
C GLU A 107 26.66 -11.62 39.90
N ASN A 108 27.92 -11.21 39.89
CA ASN A 108 28.76 -10.89 38.74
C ASN A 108 29.35 -12.17 38.12
N ALA A 109 29.30 -12.30 36.78
CA ALA A 109 30.20 -13.16 36.02
C ALA A 109 30.45 -12.56 34.62
N LEU A 110 31.71 -12.55 34.20
CA LEU A 110 32.23 -12.00 32.93
C LEU A 110 31.54 -12.59 31.68
N PRO A 111 31.50 -11.83 30.56
CA PRO A 111 30.73 -12.18 29.38
C PRO A 111 31.50 -13.15 28.47
N THR A 112 31.20 -14.44 28.59
CA THR A 112 31.41 -15.36 27.48
C THR A 112 30.34 -15.05 26.44
N ILE A 113 30.72 -14.47 25.30
CA ILE A 113 29.82 -14.21 24.16
C ILE A 113 29.39 -15.58 23.60
N VAL A 114 28.35 -16.14 24.21
CA VAL A 114 27.58 -17.23 23.63
C VAL A 114 26.49 -16.55 22.82
N SER A 115 26.58 -16.70 21.50
CA SER A 115 25.60 -16.28 20.50
C SER A 115 24.27 -17.06 20.60
N SER A 116 23.78 -17.32 21.81
CA SER A 116 22.62 -18.15 22.11
C SER A 116 21.60 -17.45 23.02
N GLN A 117 21.65 -16.12 23.14
CA GLN A 117 20.68 -15.33 23.92
C GLN A 117 19.95 -14.27 23.11
N LEU A 118 19.80 -14.45 21.79
CA LEU A 118 18.55 -14.04 21.17
C LEU A 118 17.49 -14.99 21.74
N LYS A 119 16.88 -14.61 22.87
CA LYS A 119 15.60 -15.22 23.27
C LYS A 119 14.76 -15.22 22.00
N PRO A 120 14.15 -16.36 21.59
CA PRO A 120 13.17 -16.31 20.53
C PRO A 120 12.13 -15.30 21.02
N ILE A 121 12.13 -14.11 20.45
CA ILE A 121 10.98 -13.20 20.54
C ILE A 121 9.84 -14.12 20.18
N ASN A 122 8.92 -14.29 21.12
CA ASN A 122 7.87 -15.28 21.05
C ASN A 122 7.22 -15.10 19.67
N ASP A 123 7.53 -15.99 18.71
CA ASP A 123 7.30 -15.75 17.28
C ASP A 123 5.79 -15.49 17.05
N LEU A 124 4.97 -16.02 17.94
CA LEU A 124 3.55 -15.74 18.07
C LEU A 124 3.22 -14.27 18.40
N GLU A 125 3.85 -13.66 19.41
CA GLU A 125 3.60 -12.26 19.81
C GLU A 125 4.03 -11.29 18.70
N LEU A 126 5.16 -11.56 18.04
CA LEU A 126 5.59 -10.78 16.89
C LEU A 126 4.60 -10.91 15.72
N LYS A 127 4.14 -12.13 15.42
CA LYS A 127 3.12 -12.38 14.39
C LYS A 127 1.81 -11.69 14.71
N GLU A 128 1.35 -11.75 15.96
CA GLU A 128 0.14 -11.06 16.41
C GLU A 128 0.27 -9.55 16.26
N ASN A 129 1.38 -8.96 16.67
CA ASN A 129 1.64 -7.52 16.52
C ASN A 129 1.63 -7.08 15.05
N VAL A 130 2.23 -7.87 14.15
CA VAL A 130 2.20 -7.60 12.70
C VAL A 130 0.77 -7.70 12.15
N LEU A 131 -0.03 -8.66 12.61
CA LEU A 131 -1.44 -8.79 12.20
C LEU A 131 -2.27 -7.60 12.70
N TYR A 132 -2.08 -7.17 13.96
CA TYR A 132 -2.73 -5.97 14.48
C TYR A 132 -2.35 -4.72 13.69
N GLU A 133 -1.07 -4.54 13.38
CA GLU A 133 -0.61 -3.44 12.53
C GLU A 133 -1.31 -3.46 11.16
N ASN A 134 -1.41 -4.63 10.53
CA ASN A 134 -2.08 -4.77 9.24
C ASN A 134 -3.57 -4.40 9.33
N ILE A 135 -4.27 -4.77 10.40
CA ILE A 135 -5.67 -4.37 10.64
C ILE A 135 -5.76 -2.84 10.77
N PHE A 136 -4.87 -2.20 11.54
CA PHE A 136 -4.85 -0.74 11.64
C PHE A 136 -4.56 -0.05 10.31
N ARG A 137 -3.70 -0.65 9.48
CA ARG A 137 -3.40 -0.13 8.14
C ARG A 137 -4.56 -0.24 7.15
N MET A 138 -5.52 -1.15 7.39
CA MET A 138 -6.73 -1.22 6.56
C MET A 138 -7.63 0.01 6.67
N PHE A 139 -7.47 0.83 7.73
CA PHE A 139 -8.17 2.13 7.85
C PHE A 139 -7.64 3.19 6.87
N GLY A 140 -6.51 2.91 6.20
CA GLY A 140 -5.97 3.71 5.09
C GLY A 140 -5.03 4.83 5.49
N VAL A 141 -4.99 5.23 6.77
CA VAL A 141 -3.98 6.16 7.30
C VAL A 141 -3.44 5.64 8.60
N THR A 142 -2.11 5.54 8.70
CA THR A 142 -1.42 5.19 9.94
C THR A 142 -0.22 6.09 10.18
N ALA A 143 0.04 6.32 11.46
CA ALA A 143 1.25 6.98 11.92
C ALA A 143 2.27 5.91 12.36
N PHE A 144 3.54 6.10 12.03
CA PHE A 144 4.62 5.20 12.45
C PHE A 144 5.82 6.00 12.95
N PRO A 145 6.52 5.50 13.99
CA PRO A 145 7.72 6.15 14.49
C PRO A 145 8.86 6.00 13.47
N ILE A 146 9.69 7.03 13.35
CA ILE A 146 10.94 6.95 12.60
C ILE A 146 12.08 7.01 13.60
N ASN A 147 13.11 6.20 13.33
CA ASN A 147 14.31 6.18 14.12
C ASN A 147 14.96 7.58 14.19
N GLN A 148 14.87 8.22 15.36
CA GLN A 148 15.39 9.56 15.62
C GLN A 148 16.93 9.62 15.54
N TYR A 149 17.62 8.49 15.75
CA TYR A 149 19.08 8.42 15.65
C TYR A 149 19.59 8.77 14.23
N LEU A 150 18.76 8.61 13.19
CA LEU A 150 19.09 9.01 11.82
C LEU A 150 19.16 10.54 11.64
N PHE A 151 18.71 11.32 12.62
CA PHE A 151 18.56 12.77 12.54
C PHE A 151 19.34 13.52 13.63
N LYS A 152 20.14 12.80 14.43
CA LYS A 152 20.94 13.32 15.56
C LYS A 152 22.07 14.30 15.21
N ASN A 153 22.19 14.72 13.96
CA ASN A 153 23.15 15.76 13.57
C ASN A 153 22.71 17.18 13.99
N ASN A 154 21.54 17.34 14.62
CA ASN A 154 21.10 18.60 15.20
C ASN A 154 21.03 18.46 16.72
N ASN A 155 21.69 19.36 17.44
CA ASN A 155 21.79 19.42 18.90
C ASN A 155 20.45 19.72 19.62
N ASP A 156 19.29 19.53 18.97
CA ASP A 156 17.97 19.82 19.57
C ASP A 156 17.34 18.51 20.10
N PRO A 157 17.33 18.29 21.43
CA PRO A 157 16.69 17.12 22.04
C PRO A 157 15.17 17.08 21.84
N ASN A 158 14.56 18.16 21.32
CA ASN A 158 13.13 18.25 21.06
C ASN A 158 12.75 18.00 19.59
N GLU A 159 13.72 17.64 18.73
CA GLU A 159 13.45 17.29 17.35
C GLU A 159 12.64 15.98 17.27
N GLN A 160 11.35 16.11 16.95
CA GLN A 160 10.43 14.98 16.78
C GLN A 160 10.19 14.70 15.31
N ILE A 161 10.19 13.43 14.94
CA ILE A 161 9.94 12.98 13.57
C ILE A 161 8.83 11.95 13.60
N LEU A 162 7.88 12.13 12.69
CA LEU A 162 6.73 11.26 12.56
C LEU A 162 6.54 10.85 11.11
N GLY A 163 6.37 9.56 10.88
CA GLY A 163 5.97 9.03 9.58
C GLY A 163 4.46 8.89 9.50
N LEU A 164 3.87 9.31 8.39
CA LEU A 164 2.49 9.01 8.01
C LEU A 164 2.52 8.11 6.79
N ARG A 165 1.68 7.08 6.80
CA ARG A 165 1.47 6.15 5.70
C ARG A 165 0.02 6.25 5.24
N PHE A 166 -0.17 6.36 3.94
CA PHE A 166 -1.47 6.38 3.26
C PHE A 166 -1.60 5.12 2.41
N ASP A 167 -2.42 4.17 2.84
CA ASP A 167 -2.74 2.95 2.10
C ASP A 167 -4.09 3.15 1.38
N LEU A 168 -4.11 2.97 0.05
CA LEU A 168 -5.31 3.14 -0.77
C LEU A 168 -5.80 1.78 -1.26
N TYR A 169 -7.09 1.48 -1.07
CA TYR A 169 -7.70 0.28 -1.60
C TYR A 169 -8.38 0.56 -2.95
N SER A 170 -7.99 -0.15 -4.01
CA SER A 170 -8.70 -0.07 -5.30
C SER A 170 -9.86 -1.05 -5.30
N ASN A 171 -11.06 -0.51 -5.46
CA ASN A 171 -12.28 -1.29 -5.64
C ASN A 171 -12.34 -2.00 -7.01
N PHE A 172 -11.53 -1.57 -7.97
CA PHE A 172 -11.45 -2.20 -9.28
C PHE A 172 -10.56 -3.44 -9.26
N THR A 173 -9.32 -3.32 -8.75
CA THR A 173 -8.37 -4.45 -8.68
C THR A 173 -8.58 -5.34 -7.45
N LYS A 174 -9.33 -4.87 -6.46
CA LYS A 174 -9.57 -5.54 -5.16
C LYS A 174 -8.30 -5.70 -4.30
N CYS A 175 -7.31 -4.85 -4.52
CA CYS A 175 -6.05 -4.87 -3.78
C CYS A 175 -5.67 -3.47 -3.28
N PHE A 176 -4.86 -3.42 -2.23
CA PHE A 176 -4.19 -2.19 -1.81
C PHE A 176 -3.15 -1.78 -2.86
N GLN A 177 -3.14 -0.50 -3.19
CA GLN A 177 -2.15 0.13 -4.04
C GLN A 177 -0.84 0.35 -3.27
N GLN A 178 0.20 0.75 -3.99
CA GLN A 178 1.44 1.16 -3.36
C GLN A 178 1.18 2.31 -2.37
N PRO A 179 1.66 2.21 -1.12
CA PRO A 179 1.43 3.24 -0.11
C PRO A 179 2.15 4.54 -0.46
N HIS A 180 1.54 5.66 -0.08
CA HIS A 180 2.24 6.94 -0.04
C HIS A 180 2.72 7.24 1.38
N TYR A 181 3.85 7.92 1.47
CA TYR A 181 4.48 8.30 2.73
C TYR A 181 4.57 9.81 2.83
N CYS A 182 4.39 10.35 4.04
CA CYS A 182 4.66 11.73 4.38
C CYS A 182 5.41 11.76 5.70
N ILE A 183 6.60 12.34 5.70
CA ILE A 183 7.47 12.45 6.87
C ILE A 183 7.35 13.86 7.39
N LEU A 184 6.90 13.98 8.64
CA LEU A 184 6.79 15.23 9.36
C LEU A 184 7.97 15.41 10.29
N ARG A 185 8.47 16.64 10.36
CA ARG A 185 9.55 17.04 11.25
C ARG A 185 9.06 18.22 12.10
N LYS A 186 9.25 18.12 13.40
CA LYS A 186 8.95 19.20 14.34
C LYS A 186 10.19 20.07 14.48
N LEU A 187 10.07 21.33 14.10
CA LEU A 187 11.16 22.31 14.18
C LEU A 187 10.85 23.34 15.27
N SER A 188 11.89 23.71 16.01
CA SER A 188 11.88 24.85 16.91
C SER A 188 12.07 26.15 16.11
N PHE A 189 11.34 27.20 16.50
CA PHE A 189 11.53 28.55 16.00
C PHE A 189 11.35 29.54 17.13
N GLU A 190 12.23 30.54 17.18
CA GLU A 190 12.21 31.57 18.21
C GLU A 190 11.43 32.79 17.73
N LYS A 191 10.46 33.23 18.53
CA LYS A 191 9.72 34.47 18.28
C LYS A 191 9.53 35.20 19.60
N ASN A 192 10.01 36.43 19.69
CA ASN A 192 9.95 37.25 20.91
C ASN A 192 10.51 36.50 22.14
N GLU A 193 11.71 35.92 22.02
CA GLU A 193 12.41 35.19 23.10
C GLU A 193 11.64 33.95 23.63
N THR A 194 10.59 33.53 22.91
CA THR A 194 9.81 32.33 23.21
C THR A 194 10.06 31.30 22.12
N ILE A 195 10.39 30.07 22.53
CA ILE A 195 10.56 28.94 21.60
C ILE A 195 9.19 28.34 21.31
N PHE A 196 8.83 28.32 20.04
CA PHE A 196 7.65 27.64 19.53
C PHE A 196 8.07 26.44 18.70
N TYR A 197 7.16 25.49 18.53
CA TYR A 197 7.39 24.30 17.72
C TYR A 197 6.33 24.15 16.64
N ASN A 198 6.78 23.99 15.40
CA ASN A 198 5.90 23.76 14.26
C ASN A 198 6.21 22.41 13.61
N TRP A 199 5.17 21.73 13.16
CA TRP A 199 5.31 20.60 12.26
C TRP A 199 5.46 21.10 10.83
N ILE A 200 6.45 20.57 10.14
CA ILE A 200 6.66 20.78 8.71
C ILE A 200 6.68 19.44 7.97
N VAL A 201 6.31 19.47 6.71
CA VAL A 201 6.51 18.32 5.80
C VAL A 201 7.98 18.30 5.39
N TYR A 202 8.70 17.26 5.79
CA TYR A 202 10.12 17.10 5.46
C TYR A 202 10.32 16.39 4.12
N LYS A 203 9.67 15.24 3.93
CA LYS A 203 9.74 14.44 2.69
C LYS A 203 8.40 13.75 2.45
N HIS A 204 8.03 13.52 1.20
CA HIS A 204 6.84 12.73 0.87
C HIS A 204 6.96 12.00 -0.47
N THR A 205 6.13 10.98 -0.65
CA THR A 205 5.90 10.30 -1.94
C THR A 205 4.51 10.59 -2.51
N LEU A 206 3.81 11.59 -1.96
CA LEU A 206 2.49 12.01 -2.41
C LEU A 206 2.54 12.53 -3.87
N PRO A 207 1.53 12.22 -4.70
CA PRO A 207 1.46 12.71 -6.08
C PRO A 207 1.32 14.24 -6.17
N SER A 208 1.73 14.82 -7.30
CA SER A 208 1.76 16.27 -7.53
C SER A 208 0.40 16.96 -7.50
N TYR A 209 -0.70 16.22 -7.66
CA TYR A 209 -2.05 16.77 -7.58
C TYR A 209 -2.52 17.00 -6.13
N ILE A 210 -1.76 16.52 -5.13
CA ILE A 210 -2.02 16.81 -3.73
C ILE A 210 -1.45 18.20 -3.40
N PRO A 211 -2.27 19.19 -2.98
CA PRO A 211 -1.80 20.53 -2.64
C PRO A 211 -1.16 20.53 -1.25
N ILE A 212 0.03 19.92 -1.15
CA ILE A 212 0.72 19.71 0.13
C ILE A 212 1.00 21.03 0.86
N ASP A 213 1.34 22.10 0.13
CA ASP A 213 1.60 23.42 0.70
C ASP A 213 0.36 24.02 1.33
N GLU A 214 -0.83 23.78 0.77
CA GLU A 214 -2.09 24.23 1.34
C GLU A 214 -2.44 23.42 2.58
N TYR A 215 -2.36 22.10 2.50
CA TYR A 215 -2.66 21.24 3.65
C TYR A 215 -1.68 21.41 4.80
N SER A 216 -0.40 21.68 4.52
CA SER A 216 0.62 21.89 5.55
C SER A 216 0.30 23.07 6.48
N LYS A 217 -0.50 24.06 6.01
CA LYS A 217 -0.94 25.19 6.85
C LYS A 217 -1.80 24.74 8.01
N ILE A 218 -2.59 23.68 7.82
CA ILE A 218 -3.48 23.08 8.83
C ILE A 218 -2.68 22.59 10.04
N LEU A 219 -1.45 22.09 9.82
CA LEU A 219 -0.61 21.52 10.88
C LEU A 219 -0.35 22.51 12.04
N ASN A 220 -0.25 23.80 11.73
CA ASN A 220 0.14 24.84 12.68
C ASN A 220 -0.97 25.89 12.89
N GLU A 221 -2.23 25.59 12.53
CA GLU A 221 -3.37 26.48 12.77
C GLU A 221 -3.61 26.65 14.28
N SER A 222 -3.54 27.90 14.75
CA SER A 222 -3.56 28.30 16.16
C SER A 222 -4.95 28.26 16.82
N ASN A 223 -5.81 27.33 16.41
CA ASN A 223 -7.16 27.17 16.95
C ASN A 223 -7.19 26.04 17.99
N ASN A 224 -6.96 26.43 19.25
CA ASN A 224 -7.21 25.68 20.50
C ASN A 224 -6.34 24.42 20.73
N ASP A 225 -5.36 24.53 21.63
CA ASP A 225 -4.78 23.55 22.60
C ASP A 225 -4.64 22.04 22.25
N ASN A 226 -4.94 21.59 21.05
CA ASN A 226 -4.94 20.18 20.63
C ASN A 226 -4.23 20.03 19.27
N ASN A 227 -2.90 20.12 19.29
CA ASN A 227 -2.04 19.87 18.13
C ASN A 227 -2.30 18.49 17.46
N SER A 228 -2.80 17.51 18.21
CA SER A 228 -3.22 16.20 17.69
C SER A 228 -4.38 16.29 16.70
N ASN A 229 -5.31 17.22 16.90
CA ASN A 229 -6.46 17.43 16.01
C ASN A 229 -6.04 18.00 14.65
N ASN A 230 -5.04 18.88 14.64
CA ASN A 230 -4.51 19.47 13.41
C ASN A 230 -3.76 18.44 12.56
N LEU A 231 -2.97 17.58 13.19
CA LEU A 231 -2.32 16.45 12.52
C LEU A 231 -3.35 15.52 11.87
N PHE A 232 -4.42 15.20 12.60
CA PHE A 232 -5.50 14.37 12.07
C PHE A 232 -6.17 15.02 10.85
N LYS A 233 -6.55 16.30 10.93
CA LYS A 233 -7.15 17.04 9.80
C LYS A 233 -6.23 17.12 8.58
N PHE A 234 -4.93 17.31 8.80
CA PHE A 234 -3.93 17.30 7.73
C PHE A 234 -3.92 15.94 7.02
N ALA A 235 -3.83 14.85 7.78
CA ALA A 235 -3.81 13.50 7.22
C ALA A 235 -5.16 13.16 6.54
N GLU A 236 -6.29 13.55 7.13
CA GLU A 236 -7.63 13.38 6.57
C GLU A 236 -7.78 14.11 5.24
N SER A 237 -7.28 15.35 5.12
CA SER A 237 -7.34 16.13 3.88
C SER A 237 -6.59 15.46 2.72
N ILE A 238 -5.41 14.90 3.02
CA ILE A 238 -4.62 14.12 2.05
C ILE A 238 -5.35 12.83 1.69
N GLN A 239 -5.79 12.06 2.69
CA GLN A 239 -6.48 10.78 2.49
C GLN A 239 -7.75 10.95 1.66
N LEU A 240 -8.54 11.99 1.94
CA LEU A 240 -9.77 12.29 1.22
C LEU A 240 -9.48 12.55 -0.27
N THR A 241 -8.44 13.33 -0.58
CA THR A 241 -8.08 13.66 -1.96
C THR A 241 -7.57 12.44 -2.72
N LEU A 242 -6.70 11.65 -2.09
CA LEU A 242 -6.22 10.38 -2.65
C LEU A 242 -7.39 9.40 -2.89
N THR A 243 -8.28 9.24 -1.91
CA THR A 243 -9.41 8.30 -1.98
C THR A 243 -10.42 8.72 -3.04
N LYS A 244 -10.75 10.02 -3.15
CA LYS A 244 -11.62 10.55 -4.21
C LYS A 244 -11.03 10.29 -5.59
N THR A 245 -9.74 10.54 -5.75
CA THR A 245 -9.03 10.29 -7.01
C THR A 245 -9.05 8.80 -7.37
N GLN A 246 -8.72 7.92 -6.41
CA GLN A 246 -8.76 6.47 -6.61
C GLN A 246 -10.17 5.98 -6.94
N TYR A 247 -11.19 6.46 -6.25
CA TYR A 247 -12.59 6.12 -6.52
C TYR A 247 -13.00 6.51 -7.94
N LYS A 248 -12.63 7.72 -8.39
CA LYS A 248 -12.88 8.20 -9.75
C LYS A 248 -12.20 7.27 -10.77
N LEU A 249 -10.92 6.98 -10.59
CA LEU A 249 -10.18 6.08 -11.48
C LEU A 249 -10.79 4.66 -11.50
N ASP A 250 -11.21 4.12 -10.36
CA ASP A 250 -11.88 2.82 -10.28
C ASP A 250 -13.20 2.81 -11.07
N LYS A 251 -13.97 3.90 -11.03
CA LYS A 251 -15.21 4.04 -11.80
C LYS A 251 -14.95 4.08 -13.30
N PHE A 252 -13.90 4.77 -13.72
CA PHE A 252 -13.50 4.82 -15.12
C PHE A 252 -12.97 3.47 -15.60
N ASN A 253 -12.14 2.79 -14.82
CA ASN A 253 -11.66 1.44 -15.12
C ASN A 253 -12.79 0.41 -15.21
N GLN A 254 -13.88 0.57 -14.47
CA GLN A 254 -15.07 -0.28 -14.63
C GLN A 254 -15.68 -0.22 -16.03
N LEU A 255 -15.51 0.88 -16.78
CA LEU A 255 -15.99 0.97 -18.17
C LEU A 255 -15.30 -0.04 -19.09
N LEU A 256 -14.05 -0.42 -18.80
CA LEU A 256 -13.32 -1.45 -19.56
C LEU A 256 -13.97 -2.85 -19.45
N ARG A 257 -14.86 -3.06 -18.47
CA ARG A 257 -15.63 -4.31 -18.32
C ARG A 257 -16.88 -4.37 -19.19
N PHE A 258 -17.20 -3.31 -19.92
CA PHE A 258 -18.30 -3.34 -20.87
C PHE A 258 -17.96 -4.19 -22.08
N ASN A 259 -18.82 -5.16 -22.34
CA ASN A 259 -18.69 -6.06 -23.47
C ASN A 259 -19.86 -5.87 -24.43
N LYS A 260 -19.60 -5.99 -25.72
CA LYS A 260 -20.58 -5.87 -26.81
C LYS A 260 -21.80 -6.78 -26.60
N ASN A 261 -21.63 -7.98 -26.06
CA ASN A 261 -22.75 -8.90 -25.76
C ASN A 261 -23.79 -8.33 -24.77
N GLN A 262 -23.36 -7.49 -23.83
CA GLN A 262 -24.25 -6.82 -22.86
C GLN A 262 -25.20 -5.82 -23.53
N PHE A 263 -24.93 -5.47 -24.80
CA PHE A 263 -25.70 -4.50 -25.58
C PHE A 263 -26.36 -5.15 -26.82
N GLY A 264 -26.45 -6.48 -26.86
CA GLY A 264 -27.17 -7.22 -27.91
C GLY A 264 -26.39 -7.37 -29.22
N LEU A 265 -25.06 -7.28 -29.17
CA LEU A 265 -24.18 -7.59 -30.29
C LEU A 265 -23.64 -9.02 -30.17
N ASP A 266 -23.46 -9.70 -31.30
CA ASP A 266 -23.12 -11.14 -31.33
C ASP A 266 -21.66 -11.46 -30.95
N LYS A 267 -20.81 -10.44 -30.80
CA LYS A 267 -19.38 -10.60 -30.49
C LYS A 267 -19.10 -10.44 -29.00
N ASP A 268 -18.37 -11.40 -28.42
CA ASP A 268 -17.85 -11.31 -27.05
C ASP A 268 -16.52 -10.51 -27.03
N GLU A 269 -16.62 -9.22 -27.33
CA GLU A 269 -15.49 -8.30 -27.38
C GLU A 269 -15.73 -7.11 -26.45
N ALA A 270 -14.67 -6.61 -25.80
CA ALA A 270 -14.73 -5.39 -25.01
C ALA A 270 -15.14 -4.19 -25.89
N ILE A 271 -15.94 -3.28 -25.36
CA ILE A 271 -16.35 -2.05 -26.05
C ILE A 271 -15.22 -1.03 -26.06
N PHE A 272 -14.44 -0.96 -24.99
CA PHE A 272 -13.29 -0.09 -24.88
C PHE A 272 -12.02 -0.95 -24.86
N ILE A 273 -11.03 -0.59 -25.68
CA ILE A 273 -9.76 -1.32 -25.77
C ILE A 273 -8.85 -0.92 -24.62
N ASN A 274 -8.74 0.38 -24.37
CA ASN A 274 -7.90 0.93 -23.31
C ASN A 274 -8.49 2.24 -22.78
N LEU A 275 -7.96 2.62 -21.62
CA LEU A 275 -8.22 3.85 -20.92
C LEU A 275 -6.87 4.49 -20.59
N ASP A 276 -6.61 5.65 -21.18
CA ASP A 276 -5.44 6.46 -20.88
C ASP A 276 -5.90 7.64 -20.00
N CYS A 277 -5.22 7.91 -18.88
CA CYS A 277 -5.56 9.02 -17.99
C CYS A 277 -4.31 9.65 -17.38
N ASP A 278 -4.43 10.91 -16.96
CA ASP A 278 -3.41 11.54 -16.11
C ASP A 278 -3.48 11.03 -14.67
N LEU A 279 -2.46 11.35 -13.86
CA LEU A 279 -2.34 10.90 -12.47
C LEU A 279 -3.55 11.30 -11.59
N SER A 280 -4.21 12.41 -11.91
CA SER A 280 -5.34 12.95 -11.17
C SER A 280 -6.71 12.52 -11.72
N GLY A 281 -6.73 11.79 -12.84
CA GLY A 281 -7.91 11.50 -13.63
C GLY A 281 -8.68 12.75 -14.06
N GLN A 282 -8.01 13.88 -14.30
CA GLN A 282 -8.65 15.09 -14.83
C GLN A 282 -8.91 14.94 -16.33
N ARG A 283 -7.93 14.45 -17.07
CA ARG A 283 -8.07 14.10 -18.48
C ARG A 283 -8.13 12.58 -18.64
N ILE A 284 -9.16 12.11 -19.32
CA ILE A 284 -9.40 10.68 -19.55
C ILE A 284 -9.71 10.46 -21.03
N LEU A 285 -9.00 9.52 -21.64
CA LEU A 285 -9.18 9.12 -23.03
C LEU A 285 -9.59 7.66 -23.09
N LEU A 286 -10.80 7.40 -23.58
CA LEU A 286 -11.35 6.07 -23.80
C LEU A 286 -11.32 5.75 -25.29
N ASN A 287 -10.64 4.68 -25.70
CA ASN A 287 -10.64 4.26 -27.10
C ASN A 287 -11.61 3.09 -27.30
N LEU A 288 -12.47 3.23 -28.30
CA LEU A 288 -13.48 2.22 -28.65
C LEU A 288 -12.87 1.09 -29.48
N SER A 289 -13.41 -0.12 -29.31
CA SER A 289 -13.05 -1.26 -30.14
C SER A 289 -13.59 -1.11 -31.55
N HIS A 290 -12.72 -1.31 -32.54
CA HIS A 290 -13.07 -1.22 -33.95
C HIS A 290 -13.14 -2.62 -34.56
N ASN A 291 -14.14 -2.85 -35.42
CA ASN A 291 -14.36 -4.14 -36.08
C ASN A 291 -13.40 -4.47 -37.24
N SER A 292 -12.36 -3.66 -37.49
CA SER A 292 -11.55 -3.86 -38.70
C SER A 292 -10.39 -4.80 -38.42
N LYS A 293 -10.24 -5.83 -39.25
CA LYS A 293 -9.08 -6.75 -39.28
C LYS A 293 -7.78 -6.06 -39.74
N THR A 294 -7.83 -4.77 -40.07
CA THR A 294 -6.66 -3.99 -40.51
C THR A 294 -6.00 -3.31 -39.31
N GLN A 295 -4.67 -3.34 -39.25
CA GLN A 295 -3.91 -2.55 -38.26
C GLN A 295 -4.17 -1.05 -38.48
N ILE A 296 -5.16 -0.51 -37.78
CA ILE A 296 -5.44 0.92 -37.77
C ILE A 296 -4.36 1.58 -36.89
N LYS A 297 -3.70 2.62 -37.41
CA LYS A 297 -2.78 3.44 -36.61
C LYS A 297 -3.53 4.07 -35.43
N LYS A 298 -2.91 4.17 -34.25
CA LYS A 298 -3.51 4.74 -33.02
C LYS A 298 -4.21 6.09 -33.25
N THR A 299 -3.74 6.89 -34.22
CA THR A 299 -4.29 8.20 -34.62
C THR A 299 -5.66 8.16 -35.30
N GLN A 300 -6.15 6.99 -35.72
CA GLN A 300 -7.43 6.81 -36.42
C GLN A 300 -8.46 6.05 -35.56
N MET A 301 -8.14 5.76 -34.29
CA MET A 301 -9.07 5.08 -33.40
C MET A 301 -10.18 6.04 -32.97
N MET A 302 -11.42 5.53 -32.92
CA MET A 302 -12.54 6.23 -32.32
C MET A 302 -12.29 6.39 -30.83
N GLY A 303 -12.38 7.63 -30.35
CA GLY A 303 -12.00 7.97 -28.99
C GLY A 303 -12.99 8.94 -28.35
N LEU A 304 -13.11 8.83 -27.03
CA LEU A 304 -13.85 9.75 -26.20
C LEU A 304 -12.87 10.38 -25.21
N GLU A 305 -12.64 11.68 -25.36
CA GLU A 305 -11.85 12.47 -24.44
C GLU A 305 -12.77 13.19 -23.46
N LEU A 306 -12.47 13.07 -22.17
CA LEU A 306 -13.23 13.63 -21.07
C LEU A 306 -12.31 14.51 -20.25
N ILE A 307 -12.79 15.72 -19.94
CA ILE A 307 -12.18 16.61 -18.96
C ILE A 307 -13.10 16.62 -17.74
N CYS A 308 -12.55 16.23 -16.60
CA CYS A 308 -13.25 15.97 -15.37
C CYS A 308 -12.68 16.83 -14.26
N SER A 309 -13.56 17.35 -13.41
CA SER A 309 -13.17 17.80 -12.07
C SER A 309 -13.13 16.61 -11.10
N ASN A 310 -13.20 16.88 -9.81
CA ASN A 310 -13.21 15.82 -8.79
C ASN A 310 -14.50 14.99 -8.84
N ASP A 311 -15.64 15.64 -9.12
CA ASP A 311 -16.96 15.02 -8.96
C ASP A 311 -17.78 14.97 -10.25
N LEU A 312 -17.38 15.71 -11.30
CA LEU A 312 -18.16 15.90 -12.52
C LEU A 312 -17.32 15.72 -13.79
N ILE A 313 -17.99 15.32 -14.87
CA ILE A 313 -17.46 15.42 -16.23
C ILE A 313 -17.84 16.80 -16.77
N GLU A 314 -16.86 17.65 -17.06
CA GLU A 314 -17.10 19.04 -17.47
C GLU A 314 -17.17 19.18 -18.99
N VAL A 315 -16.24 18.53 -19.69
CA VAL A 315 -16.10 18.64 -21.14
C VAL A 315 -15.90 17.27 -21.76
N ILE A 316 -16.44 17.11 -22.96
CA ILE A 316 -16.42 15.86 -23.71
C ILE A 316 -16.11 16.17 -25.16
N HIS A 317 -15.15 15.45 -25.71
CA HIS A 317 -14.80 15.52 -27.12
C HIS A 317 -14.83 14.12 -27.72
N PHE A 318 -15.57 14.00 -28.83
CA PHE A 318 -15.60 12.78 -29.64
C PHE A 318 -14.57 12.92 -30.75
N THR A 319 -13.64 11.97 -30.84
CA THR A 319 -12.56 11.98 -31.85
C THR A 319 -12.74 10.84 -32.84
N ASN A 320 -12.53 11.14 -34.13
CA ASN A 320 -12.51 10.15 -35.23
C ASN A 320 -13.81 9.35 -35.41
N PHE A 321 -14.97 9.91 -35.07
CA PHE A 321 -16.26 9.27 -35.33
C PHE A 321 -16.64 9.34 -36.81
N PRO A 322 -17.27 8.29 -37.37
CA PRO A 322 -17.68 8.26 -38.76
C PRO A 322 -18.82 9.26 -39.04
N ASN A 323 -18.89 9.79 -40.26
CA ASN A 323 -19.98 10.68 -40.69
C ASN A 323 -21.38 10.02 -40.67
N THR A 324 -21.46 8.71 -40.43
CA THR A 324 -22.71 7.96 -40.29
C THR A 324 -23.48 8.33 -39.02
N ILE A 325 -22.79 8.82 -37.98
CA ILE A 325 -23.46 9.40 -36.81
C ILE A 325 -23.70 10.89 -37.04
N ASN A 326 -24.97 11.29 -37.00
CA ASN A 326 -25.32 12.71 -37.16
C ASN A 326 -24.77 13.51 -35.97
N SER A 327 -24.35 14.76 -36.21
CA SER A 327 -23.89 15.67 -35.14
C SER A 327 -24.91 15.80 -34.00
N ASN A 328 -26.21 15.73 -34.31
CA ASN A 328 -27.28 15.73 -33.31
C ASN A 328 -27.24 14.54 -32.34
N GLN A 329 -26.82 13.35 -32.79
CA GLN A 329 -26.72 12.16 -31.95
C GLN A 329 -25.49 12.24 -31.03
N LEU A 330 -24.37 12.75 -31.54
CA LEU A 330 -23.21 13.06 -30.72
C LEU A 330 -23.52 14.13 -29.67
N LEU A 331 -24.31 15.15 -30.03
CA LEU A 331 -24.81 16.16 -29.08
C LEU A 331 -25.69 15.55 -27.98
N ILE A 332 -26.54 14.56 -28.30
CA ILE A 332 -27.31 13.83 -27.28
C ILE A 332 -26.37 13.05 -26.35
N CYS A 333 -25.38 12.33 -26.90
CA CYS A 333 -24.40 11.62 -26.09
C CYS A 333 -23.59 12.58 -25.19
N GLN A 334 -23.21 13.73 -25.72
CA GLN A 334 -22.56 14.79 -24.96
C GLN A 334 -23.47 15.29 -23.83
N ALA A 335 -24.74 15.59 -24.11
CA ALA A 335 -25.69 16.07 -23.10
C ALA A 335 -25.97 15.05 -21.99
N ILE A 336 -25.89 13.75 -22.27
CA ILE A 336 -26.06 12.68 -21.26
C ILE A 336 -24.89 12.65 -20.28
N LEU A 337 -23.68 12.90 -20.77
CA LEU A 337 -22.44 12.74 -20.00
C LEU A 337 -21.94 14.06 -19.41
N GLN A 338 -22.19 15.20 -20.05
CA GLN A 338 -21.72 16.50 -19.61
C GLN A 338 -22.45 16.91 -18.32
N ASN A 339 -21.69 17.43 -17.36
CA ASN A 339 -22.13 17.73 -16.00
C ASN A 339 -22.69 16.52 -15.24
N SER A 340 -22.39 15.30 -15.69
CA SER A 340 -22.78 14.10 -14.96
C SER A 340 -21.83 13.82 -13.80
N LYS A 341 -22.40 13.33 -12.69
CA LYS A 341 -21.63 12.91 -11.52
C LYS A 341 -20.89 11.62 -11.80
N ILE A 342 -19.67 11.49 -11.28
CA ILE A 342 -18.87 10.25 -11.37
C ILE A 342 -19.62 9.03 -10.80
N ASN A 343 -20.50 9.22 -9.81
CA ASN A 343 -21.34 8.15 -9.27
C ASN A 343 -22.30 7.54 -10.31
N ASP A 344 -22.80 8.36 -11.23
CA ASP A 344 -23.74 7.97 -12.28
C ASP A 344 -23.04 7.54 -13.58
N LEU A 345 -21.70 7.54 -13.59
CA LEU A 345 -20.86 7.28 -14.77
C LEU A 345 -21.28 6.00 -15.52
N ILE A 346 -21.34 4.88 -14.82
CA ILE A 346 -21.67 3.56 -15.40
C ILE A 346 -23.06 3.58 -16.05
N LYS A 347 -24.04 4.19 -15.38
CA LYS A 347 -25.43 4.28 -15.87
C LYS A 347 -25.52 5.16 -17.11
N ASN A 348 -24.82 6.29 -17.14
CA ASN A 348 -24.87 7.21 -18.26
C ASN A 348 -24.10 6.66 -19.47
N PHE A 349 -22.95 6.03 -19.25
CA PHE A 349 -22.22 5.36 -20.33
C PHE A 349 -23.01 4.20 -20.95
N ARG A 350 -23.78 3.43 -20.16
CA ARG A 350 -24.68 2.41 -20.72
C ARG A 350 -25.68 3.00 -21.71
N LYS A 351 -26.28 4.16 -21.40
CA LYS A 351 -27.20 4.85 -22.31
C LYS A 351 -26.48 5.33 -23.59
N VAL A 352 -25.29 5.91 -23.44
CA VAL A 352 -24.48 6.38 -24.58
C VAL A 352 -24.12 5.21 -25.49
N ILE A 353 -23.65 4.11 -24.93
CA ILE A 353 -23.31 2.91 -25.71
C ILE A 353 -24.55 2.38 -26.45
N GLN A 354 -25.72 2.29 -25.79
CA GLN A 354 -26.95 1.88 -26.46
C GLN A 354 -27.31 2.77 -27.66
N ILE A 355 -27.09 4.08 -27.56
CA ILE A 355 -27.26 5.01 -28.68
C ILE A 355 -26.26 4.69 -29.80
N LEU A 356 -24.98 4.53 -29.47
CA LEU A 356 -23.93 4.22 -30.45
C LEU A 356 -24.17 2.88 -31.16
N VAL A 357 -24.64 1.86 -30.44
CA VAL A 357 -25.03 0.55 -31.00
C VAL A 357 -26.26 0.69 -31.91
N LYS A 358 -27.30 1.41 -31.47
CA LYS A 358 -28.51 1.64 -32.27
C LYS A 358 -28.22 2.31 -33.62
N TYR A 359 -27.22 3.20 -33.65
CA TYR A 359 -26.79 3.90 -34.86
C TYR A 359 -25.59 3.24 -35.57
N LYS A 360 -25.27 1.99 -35.25
CA LYS A 360 -24.22 1.18 -35.90
C LYS A 360 -22.84 1.85 -35.92
N VAL A 361 -22.52 2.63 -34.88
CA VAL A 361 -21.16 3.13 -34.67
C VAL A 361 -20.30 2.07 -34.00
N ILE A 362 -20.91 1.30 -33.10
CA ILE A 362 -20.32 0.11 -32.48
C ILE A 362 -21.05 -1.09 -33.07
N GLU A 363 -20.29 -2.03 -33.61
CA GLU A 363 -20.77 -3.25 -34.29
C GLU A 363 -20.21 -4.53 -33.68
#